data_AF-A0A6M5FKZ3-F1
#
_entry.id   AF-A0A6M5FKZ3-F1
#
_cell.length_a   1.000
_cell.length_b   1.000
_cell.length_c   1.000
_cell.angle_alpha   90.00
_cell.angle_beta   90.00
_cell.angle_gamma   90.00
#
_symmetry.space_group_name_H-M   'P 1'
#
loop_
_entity.id
_entity.type
_entity.pdbx_description
1 polymer ?
#
loop_
_entity_poly.entity_id
_entity_poly.type
_entity_poly.pdbx_seq_one_letter_code
_entity_poly.pdbx_strand_id
1 'polypeptide(L)'
;CACCKVESKNEGKKNEVFNNYTFRGLGNKGVLPWKCISLDMKYFRAVTTYVNESKYEKLKYKRCKYLNKETVDNVNDMPNSKKLQNVVVMGRTNWESIPKKFKPLSNRINVILSRTLKKEDFDEDVYIINKVEDLIVLLGKLNYYKCFIIGGSVVYQEFLEKKLIKKIYFTRINSTYECDVFFPEIIKK
;
A
#
# COMPACT_ATOMS: atom_id res chain seq x y z
N CYS A 1 -1.88 0.45 6.78
CA CYS A 1 -0.68 0.01 7.52
C CYS A 1 -1.11 -0.64 8.82
N ALA A 2 -0.22 -1.40 9.43
CA ALA A 2 -0.34 -1.86 10.81
C ALA A 2 0.89 -1.35 11.56
N CYS A 3 0.70 -0.73 12.72
CA CYS A 3 1.80 -0.21 13.52
C CYS A 3 1.71 -0.70 14.95
N CYS A 4 2.83 -1.21 15.48
CA CYS A 4 2.97 -1.58 16.88
C CYS A 4 3.56 -0.45 17.73
N LYS A 5 3.58 -0.69 19.04
CA LYS A 5 4.40 0.11 19.96
C LYS A 5 5.88 -0.26 19.75
N VAL A 6 6.76 0.69 20.01
CA VAL A 6 8.21 0.52 19.81
C VAL A 6 8.88 0.43 21.16
N GLU A 7 9.81 -0.51 21.34
CA GLU A 7 10.60 -0.63 22.56
C GLU A 7 11.41 0.66 22.78
N SER A 8 11.28 1.25 23.97
CA SER A 8 12.09 2.39 24.40
C SER A 8 13.20 1.86 25.30
N LYS A 9 14.46 2.24 25.06
CA LYS A 9 15.58 1.86 25.94
C LYS A 9 15.46 2.43 27.37
N ASN A 10 14.49 3.31 27.61
CA ASN A 10 14.20 3.93 28.91
C ASN A 10 12.93 3.33 29.55
N GLU A 11 12.78 2.00 29.54
CA GLU A 11 11.65 1.32 30.21
C GLU A 11 11.60 1.65 31.72
N GLY A 12 10.39 1.90 32.24
CA GLY A 12 10.15 1.98 33.69
C GLY A 12 9.51 3.26 34.23
N LYS A 13 9.18 4.27 33.41
CA LYS A 13 8.42 5.43 33.92
C LYS A 13 6.95 5.06 34.12
N LYS A 14 6.58 4.77 35.38
CA LYS A 14 5.21 4.90 35.89
C LYS A 14 4.71 6.28 35.42
N ASN A 15 3.73 6.33 34.51
CA ASN A 15 3.20 7.53 33.79
C ASN A 15 3.80 7.86 32.40
N GLU A 16 4.06 6.85 31.54
CA GLU A 16 4.34 7.11 30.13
C GLU A 16 3.17 7.84 29.44
N VAL A 17 3.48 8.91 28.68
CA VAL A 17 2.48 9.71 27.95
C VAL A 17 2.18 9.04 26.62
N PHE A 18 0.90 8.71 26.39
CA PHE A 18 0.46 8.13 25.13
C PHE A 18 -0.15 9.18 24.20
N ASN A 19 0.19 9.10 22.91
CA ASN A 19 -0.42 9.88 21.85
C ASN A 19 -0.58 9.02 20.59
N ASN A 20 -0.98 9.61 19.46
CA ASN A 20 -1.16 8.84 18.21
C ASN A 20 0.16 8.22 17.72
N TYR A 21 1.29 8.86 18.00
CA TYR A 21 2.63 8.43 17.62
C TYR A 21 3.21 7.35 18.54
N THR A 22 2.49 6.96 19.60
CA THR A 22 2.75 5.72 20.35
C THR A 22 2.77 4.50 19.41
N PHE A 23 1.88 4.48 18.41
CA PHE A 23 1.81 3.40 17.42
C PHE A 23 2.52 3.85 16.14
N ARG A 24 3.77 3.39 15.95
CA ARG A 24 4.57 3.79 14.79
C ARG A 24 5.49 2.72 14.22
N GLY A 25 5.72 1.61 14.93
CA GLY A 25 6.62 0.55 14.47
C GLY A 25 6.05 -0.20 13.26
N LEU A 26 6.75 -0.19 12.12
CA LEU A 26 6.31 -0.82 10.87
C LEU A 26 7.04 -2.12 10.54
N GLY A 27 8.33 -2.21 10.88
CA GLY A 27 9.20 -3.27 10.41
C GLY A 27 10.48 -3.38 11.24
N ASN A 28 11.10 -4.54 11.14
CA ASN A 28 12.41 -4.84 11.73
C ASN A 28 13.16 -5.75 10.75
N LYS A 29 14.40 -5.42 10.38
CA LYS A 29 15.29 -6.22 9.52
C LYS A 29 14.63 -6.66 8.21
N GLY A 30 13.85 -5.77 7.60
CA GLY A 30 13.16 -6.02 6.31
C GLY A 30 11.89 -6.87 6.39
N VAL A 31 11.45 -7.27 7.59
CA VAL A 31 10.20 -8.03 7.81
C VAL A 31 9.28 -7.31 8.81
N LEU A 32 8.10 -7.88 9.08
CA LEU A 32 7.19 -7.37 10.11
C LEU A 32 7.79 -7.56 11.51
N PRO A 33 7.56 -6.63 12.48
CA PRO A 33 8.11 -6.75 13.84
C PRO A 33 7.53 -7.93 14.62
N TRP A 34 6.32 -8.37 14.25
CA TRP A 34 5.61 -9.50 14.85
C TRP A 34 5.58 -10.69 13.91
N LYS A 35 5.52 -11.91 14.47
CA LYS A 35 5.52 -13.16 13.68
C LYS A 35 4.32 -13.27 12.73
N CYS A 36 3.11 -13.24 13.28
CA CYS A 36 1.88 -13.30 12.49
C CYS A 36 0.70 -12.83 13.34
N ILE A 37 -0.06 -11.86 12.85
CA ILE A 37 -1.33 -11.44 13.43
C ILE A 37 -2.40 -11.71 12.37
N SER A 38 -3.00 -12.90 12.44
CA SER A 38 -3.90 -13.43 11.40
C SER A 38 -5.12 -12.53 11.16
N LEU A 39 -5.62 -11.88 12.21
CA LEU A 39 -6.76 -10.97 12.12
C LEU A 39 -6.43 -9.71 11.29
N ASP A 40 -5.23 -9.15 11.46
CA ASP A 40 -4.77 -8.02 10.64
C ASP A 40 -4.59 -8.44 9.18
N MET A 41 -4.03 -9.63 8.93
CA MET A 41 -3.91 -10.17 7.57
C MET A 41 -5.28 -10.40 6.91
N LYS A 42 -6.27 -10.89 7.66
CA LYS A 42 -7.66 -11.04 7.18
C LYS A 42 -8.27 -9.69 6.84
N TYR A 43 -8.08 -8.69 7.70
CA TYR A 43 -8.53 -7.32 7.47
C TYR A 43 -7.87 -6.69 6.23
N PHE A 44 -6.54 -6.79 6.12
CA PHE A 44 -5.76 -6.31 4.99
C PHE A 44 -6.27 -6.90 3.67
N ARG A 45 -6.46 -8.22 3.63
CA ARG A 45 -7.02 -8.91 2.46
C ARG A 45 -8.41 -8.35 2.14
N ALA A 46 -9.33 -8.34 3.10
CA ALA A 46 -10.71 -7.89 2.88
C ALA A 46 -10.77 -6.45 2.33
N VAL A 47 -10.02 -5.52 2.92
CA VAL A 47 -10.02 -4.11 2.50
C VAL A 47 -9.43 -3.93 1.11
N THR A 48 -8.29 -4.58 0.84
CA THR A 48 -7.57 -4.40 -0.43
C THR A 48 -8.19 -5.17 -1.59
N THR A 49 -9.00 -6.20 -1.34
CA THR A 49 -9.70 -6.94 -2.41
C THR A 49 -11.14 -6.48 -2.64
N TYR A 50 -11.78 -5.82 -1.67
CA TYR A 50 -13.18 -5.41 -1.81
C TYR A 50 -13.37 -4.39 -2.94
N VAL A 51 -14.28 -4.72 -3.86
CA VAL A 51 -14.72 -3.84 -4.94
C VAL A 51 -16.24 -3.72 -4.93
N ASN A 52 -16.73 -2.60 -5.45
CA ASN A 52 -18.16 -2.39 -5.67
C ASN A 52 -18.36 -1.91 -7.10
N GLU A 53 -18.74 -2.84 -7.98
CA GLU A 53 -18.83 -2.63 -9.44
C GLU A 53 -19.93 -1.61 -9.80
N SER A 54 -21.07 -1.60 -9.09
CA SER A 54 -22.14 -0.63 -9.36
C SER A 54 -21.73 0.83 -9.08
N LYS A 55 -20.68 1.04 -8.26
CA LYS A 55 -20.11 2.37 -8.00
C LYS A 55 -18.98 2.75 -8.96
N TYR A 56 -18.55 1.84 -9.83
CA TYR A 56 -17.37 2.06 -10.68
C TYR A 56 -17.60 3.13 -11.75
N GLU A 57 -18.76 3.14 -12.41
CA GLU A 57 -19.04 4.10 -13.49
C GLU A 57 -18.91 5.56 -13.04
N LYS A 58 -19.35 5.88 -11.81
CA LYS A 58 -19.15 7.22 -11.22
C LYS A 58 -17.67 7.57 -11.02
N LEU A 59 -16.84 6.59 -10.67
CA LEU A 59 -15.40 6.78 -10.52
C LEU A 59 -14.73 6.96 -11.88
N LYS A 60 -15.10 6.13 -12.86
CA LYS A 60 -14.62 6.20 -14.24
C LYS A 60 -14.92 7.57 -14.85
N TYR A 61 -16.16 8.03 -14.79
CA TYR A 61 -16.57 9.36 -15.27
C TYR A 61 -15.73 10.49 -14.64
N LYS A 62 -15.55 10.47 -13.31
CA LYS A 62 -14.73 11.48 -12.62
C LYS A 62 -13.28 11.49 -13.11
N ARG A 63 -12.68 10.32 -13.34
CA ARG A 63 -11.29 10.19 -13.80
C ARG A 63 -11.13 10.64 -15.26
N CYS A 64 -11.99 10.14 -16.15
CA CYS A 64 -12.01 10.53 -17.56
C CYS A 64 -12.14 12.05 -17.71
N LYS A 65 -13.09 12.66 -16.97
CA LYS A 65 -13.27 14.11 -16.96
C LYS A 65 -12.03 14.87 -16.47
N TYR A 66 -11.36 14.38 -15.42
CA TYR A 66 -10.12 15.00 -14.93
C TYR A 66 -8.98 14.92 -15.94
N LEU A 67 -8.92 13.83 -16.72
CA LEU A 67 -7.89 13.59 -17.74
C LEU A 67 -8.22 14.21 -19.10
N ASN A 68 -9.37 14.89 -19.25
CA ASN A 68 -9.89 15.38 -20.53
C ASN A 68 -9.95 14.27 -21.61
N LYS A 69 -10.38 13.06 -21.21
CA LYS A 69 -10.59 11.91 -22.10
C LYS A 69 -12.05 11.46 -22.05
N GLU A 70 -12.58 10.95 -23.16
CA GLU A 70 -13.93 10.36 -23.19
C GLU A 70 -13.95 8.99 -22.52
N THR A 71 -12.92 8.17 -22.75
CA THR A 71 -12.78 6.83 -22.18
C THR A 71 -11.36 6.60 -21.67
N VAL A 72 -11.19 5.60 -20.80
CA VAL A 72 -9.85 5.12 -20.43
C VAL A 72 -9.27 4.43 -21.66
N ASP A 73 -7.99 4.66 -21.94
CA ASP A 73 -7.30 4.00 -23.04
C ASP A 73 -7.57 2.48 -22.95
N ASN A 74 -8.09 1.87 -24.02
CA ASN A 74 -8.36 0.43 -24.12
C ASN A 74 -7.03 -0.34 -24.12
N VAL A 75 -6.27 -0.30 -23.03
CA VAL A 75 -5.14 -1.22 -22.84
C VAL A 75 -5.74 -2.55 -22.44
N ASN A 76 -6.14 -3.30 -23.46
CA ASN A 76 -6.72 -4.64 -23.37
C ASN A 76 -5.66 -5.74 -23.26
N ASP A 77 -4.47 -5.44 -22.73
CA ASP A 77 -3.35 -6.40 -22.67
C ASP A 77 -2.89 -6.68 -21.24
N MET A 78 -3.83 -7.08 -20.38
CA MET A 78 -3.46 -7.98 -19.29
C MET A 78 -4.36 -9.22 -19.36
N PRO A 79 -3.83 -10.42 -19.63
CA PRO A 79 -4.62 -11.55 -20.15
C PRO A 79 -5.70 -12.12 -19.21
N ASN A 80 -5.84 -11.65 -17.96
CA ASN A 80 -6.51 -12.43 -16.91
C ASN A 80 -7.42 -11.69 -15.91
N SER A 81 -8.03 -10.53 -16.23
CA SER A 81 -9.13 -10.07 -15.36
C SER A 81 -10.26 -9.36 -16.10
N LYS A 82 -11.25 -10.15 -16.53
CA LYS A 82 -12.59 -9.65 -16.88
C LYS A 82 -13.31 -8.92 -15.72
N LYS A 83 -12.77 -8.96 -14.50
CA LYS A 83 -13.39 -8.43 -13.29
C LYS A 83 -12.67 -7.18 -12.78
N LEU A 84 -13.45 -6.23 -12.24
CA LEU A 84 -12.91 -5.02 -11.62
C LEU A 84 -12.08 -5.36 -10.36
N GLN A 85 -10.90 -4.76 -10.24
CA GLN A 85 -9.98 -4.99 -9.12
C GLN A 85 -9.48 -3.67 -8.52
N ASN A 86 -8.86 -3.75 -7.35
CA ASN A 86 -8.10 -2.65 -6.77
C ASN A 86 -6.63 -2.72 -7.18
N VAL A 87 -5.97 -1.56 -7.15
CA VAL A 87 -4.51 -1.44 -7.31
C VAL A 87 -3.86 -1.47 -5.93
N VAL A 88 -2.77 -2.21 -5.78
CA VAL A 88 -1.91 -2.21 -4.59
C VAL A 88 -0.50 -1.80 -4.98
N VAL A 89 0.01 -0.76 -4.31
CA VAL A 89 1.33 -0.16 -4.60
C VAL A 89 2.26 -0.42 -3.44
N MET A 90 3.42 -1.00 -3.72
CA MET A 90 4.42 -1.34 -2.72
C MET A 90 5.85 -1.02 -3.17
N GLY A 91 6.74 -0.73 -2.23
CA GLY A 91 8.16 -0.57 -2.53
C GLY A 91 8.88 -1.90 -2.69
N ARG A 92 10.04 -1.90 -3.36
CA ARG A 92 10.89 -3.09 -3.58
C ARG A 92 11.09 -3.97 -2.33
N THR A 93 11.57 -3.39 -1.22
CA THR A 93 11.80 -4.16 0.02
C THR A 93 10.52 -4.79 0.58
N ASN A 94 9.38 -4.10 0.42
CA ASN A 94 8.09 -4.63 0.85
C ASN A 94 7.59 -5.76 -0.06
N TRP A 95 7.85 -5.65 -1.36
CA TRP A 95 7.61 -6.77 -2.28
C TRP A 95 8.44 -7.98 -1.89
N GLU A 96 9.74 -7.80 -1.60
CA GLU A 96 10.66 -8.87 -1.22
C GLU A 96 10.24 -9.60 0.06
N SER A 97 9.72 -8.88 1.07
CA SER A 97 9.31 -9.43 2.36
C SER A 97 8.08 -10.34 2.30
N ILE A 98 7.25 -10.24 1.24
CA ILE A 98 6.08 -11.10 1.07
C ILE A 98 6.56 -12.54 0.76
N PRO A 99 5.98 -13.61 1.35
CA PRO A 99 6.30 -14.98 0.97
C PRO A 99 5.94 -15.27 -0.49
N LYS A 100 6.77 -16.02 -1.24
CA LYS A 100 6.58 -16.34 -2.67
C LYS A 100 5.17 -16.86 -2.99
N LYS A 101 4.60 -17.71 -2.14
CA LYS A 101 3.23 -18.26 -2.29
C LYS A 101 2.10 -17.23 -2.31
N PHE A 102 2.38 -15.99 -1.91
CA PHE A 102 1.42 -14.88 -1.90
C PHE A 102 1.75 -13.81 -2.93
N LYS A 103 2.80 -14.00 -3.75
CA LYS A 103 3.16 -13.11 -4.86
C LYS A 103 2.64 -13.69 -6.19
N PRO A 104 2.06 -12.86 -7.07
CA PRO A 104 1.53 -11.53 -6.77
C PRO A 104 0.31 -11.62 -5.85
N LEU A 105 -0.06 -10.51 -5.20
CA LEU A 105 -1.22 -10.49 -4.31
C LEU A 105 -2.51 -10.77 -5.12
N SER A 106 -3.15 -11.91 -4.86
CA SER A 106 -4.32 -12.37 -5.62
C SER A 106 -5.48 -11.37 -5.64
N ASN A 107 -6.21 -11.33 -6.76
CA ASN A 107 -7.37 -10.46 -7.00
C ASN A 107 -7.09 -8.95 -6.89
N ARG A 108 -5.85 -8.54 -7.14
CA ARG A 108 -5.38 -7.16 -7.08
C ARG A 108 -4.40 -6.92 -8.23
N ILE A 109 -4.40 -5.68 -8.73
CA ILE A 109 -3.40 -5.20 -9.68
C ILE A 109 -2.18 -4.79 -8.86
N ASN A 110 -1.07 -5.51 -9.04
CA ASN A 110 0.15 -5.32 -8.25
C ASN A 110 1.08 -4.32 -8.94
N VAL A 111 1.51 -3.29 -8.20
CA VAL A 111 2.42 -2.25 -8.68
C VAL A 111 3.60 -2.13 -7.71
N ILE A 112 4.81 -2.21 -8.24
CA ILE A 112 6.05 -2.15 -7.47
C ILE A 112 6.80 -0.86 -7.82
N LEU A 113 7.09 -0.05 -6.80
CA LEU A 113 7.95 1.12 -6.91
C LEU A 113 9.40 0.71 -6.66
N SER A 114 10.20 0.74 -7.71
CA SER A 114 11.63 0.40 -7.69
C SER A 114 12.37 1.20 -8.73
N ARG A 115 13.58 1.69 -8.40
CA ARG A 115 14.46 2.37 -9.37
C ARG A 115 15.46 1.42 -10.03
N THR A 116 15.62 0.23 -9.48
CA THR A 116 16.66 -0.74 -9.86
C THR A 116 16.10 -1.94 -10.60
N LEU A 117 14.84 -2.30 -10.36
CA LEU A 117 14.19 -3.42 -11.02
C LEU A 117 13.51 -2.95 -12.29
N LYS A 118 13.48 -3.81 -13.30
CA LYS A 118 12.81 -3.59 -14.57
C LYS A 118 11.72 -4.64 -14.78
N LYS A 119 10.87 -4.44 -15.78
CA LYS A 119 9.74 -5.38 -16.04
C LYS A 119 10.24 -6.77 -16.42
N GLU A 120 11.41 -6.85 -17.04
CA GLU A 120 12.05 -8.08 -17.48
C GLU A 120 12.52 -8.97 -16.32
N ASP A 121 12.65 -8.40 -15.10
CA ASP A 121 13.04 -9.15 -13.90
C ASP A 121 11.87 -9.95 -13.29
N PHE A 122 10.66 -9.85 -13.86
CA PHE A 122 9.44 -10.44 -13.30
C PHE A 122 8.67 -11.26 -14.33
N ASP A 123 8.53 -12.55 -14.02
CA ASP A 123 7.64 -13.47 -14.73
C ASP A 123 6.16 -13.24 -14.34
N GLU A 124 5.91 -12.58 -13.20
CA GLU A 124 4.55 -12.34 -12.71
C GLU A 124 3.88 -11.14 -13.39
N ASP A 125 2.53 -11.15 -13.38
CA ASP A 125 1.68 -10.04 -13.81
C ASP A 125 1.75 -8.86 -12.80
N VAL A 126 2.86 -8.12 -12.86
CA VAL A 126 3.13 -6.94 -12.04
C VAL A 126 3.53 -5.75 -12.90
N TYR A 127 3.13 -4.56 -12.46
CA TYR A 127 3.61 -3.30 -13.03
C TYR A 127 4.80 -2.79 -12.22
N ILE A 128 5.83 -2.33 -12.92
CA ILE A 128 6.98 -1.67 -12.30
C ILE A 128 6.92 -0.19 -12.62
N ILE A 129 7.12 0.64 -11.61
CA ILE A 129 7.20 2.10 -11.73
C ILE A 129 8.49 2.58 -11.06
N ASN A 130 9.10 3.62 -11.63
CA ASN A 130 10.38 4.15 -11.16
C ASN A 130 10.21 5.36 -10.25
N LYS A 131 9.11 6.10 -10.44
CA LYS A 131 8.77 7.31 -9.70
C LYS A 131 7.29 7.32 -9.33
N VAL A 132 6.92 8.13 -8.33
CA VAL A 132 5.53 8.27 -7.89
C VAL A 132 4.64 8.88 -8.97
N GLU A 133 5.19 9.76 -9.81
CA GLU A 133 4.48 10.40 -10.91
C GLU A 133 4.03 9.36 -11.95
N ASP A 134 4.84 8.33 -12.21
CA ASP A 134 4.53 7.25 -13.15
C ASP A 134 3.30 6.45 -12.70
N LEU A 135 3.06 6.36 -11.39
CA LEU A 135 1.83 5.74 -10.87
C LEU A 135 0.59 6.48 -11.36
N ILE A 136 0.59 7.81 -11.37
CA ILE A 136 -0.58 8.60 -11.76
C ILE A 136 -0.87 8.39 -13.25
N VAL A 137 0.18 8.31 -14.07
CA VAL A 137 0.08 7.98 -15.50
C VAL A 137 -0.50 6.58 -15.69
N LEU A 138 0.03 5.58 -14.96
CA LEU A 138 -0.46 4.21 -15.00
C LEU A 138 -1.94 4.12 -14.59
N LEU A 139 -2.33 4.76 -13.49
CA LEU A 139 -3.72 4.78 -13.01
C LEU A 139 -4.68 5.42 -14.03
N GLY A 140 -4.20 6.37 -14.84
CA GLY A 140 -4.98 6.98 -15.91
C GLY A 140 -5.31 6.03 -17.07
N LYS A 141 -4.59 4.91 -17.18
CA LYS A 141 -4.75 3.89 -18.24
C LYS A 141 -5.43 2.61 -17.75
N LEU A 142 -5.71 2.48 -16.46
CA LEU A 142 -6.23 1.25 -15.86
C LEU A 142 -7.71 1.36 -15.48
N ASN A 143 -8.43 0.26 -15.63
CA ASN A 143 -9.76 0.07 -15.03
C ASN A 143 -9.61 -0.50 -13.62
N TYR A 144 -9.77 0.34 -12.58
CA TYR A 144 -9.59 -0.08 -11.19
C TYR A 144 -10.58 0.58 -10.23
N TYR A 145 -10.94 -0.08 -9.12
CA TYR A 145 -11.85 0.51 -8.13
C TYR A 145 -11.14 1.54 -7.24
N LYS A 146 -10.20 1.11 -6.39
CA LYS A 146 -9.37 1.98 -5.53
C LYS A 146 -7.90 1.62 -5.63
N CYS A 147 -7.04 2.57 -5.29
CA CYS A 147 -5.59 2.38 -5.20
C CYS A 147 -5.17 2.44 -3.72
N PHE A 148 -4.46 1.41 -3.26
CA PHE A 148 -3.97 1.29 -1.89
C PHE A 148 -2.45 1.31 -1.87
N ILE A 149 -1.88 2.25 -1.12
CA ILE A 149 -0.45 2.26 -0.83
C ILE A 149 -0.22 1.35 0.37
N ILE A 150 0.54 0.26 0.18
CA ILE A 150 0.70 -0.79 1.19
C ILE A 150 2.11 -0.78 1.84
N GLY A 151 2.88 0.29 1.61
CA GLY A 151 4.18 0.52 2.24
C GLY A 151 5.38 0.10 1.37
N GLY A 152 6.62 0.11 1.87
CA GLY A 152 7.03 0.31 3.27
C GLY A 152 7.14 1.78 3.71
N SER A 153 7.96 2.03 4.73
CA SER A 153 8.13 3.36 5.38
C SER A 153 8.45 4.47 4.38
N VAL A 154 9.46 4.29 3.52
CA VAL A 154 9.88 5.26 2.49
C VAL A 154 8.72 5.60 1.55
N VAL A 155 7.96 4.59 1.13
CA VAL A 155 6.79 4.78 0.26
C VAL A 155 5.71 5.57 0.99
N TYR A 156 5.42 5.24 2.25
CA TYR A 156 4.45 6.01 3.02
C TYR A 156 4.86 7.46 3.18
N GLN A 157 6.13 7.72 3.49
CA GLN A 157 6.68 9.06 3.62
C GLN A 157 6.49 9.87 2.33
N GLU A 158 6.96 9.37 1.20
CA GLU A 158 6.90 10.07 -0.08
C GLU A 158 5.44 10.39 -0.49
N PHE A 159 4.52 9.44 -0.32
CA PHE A 159 3.11 9.66 -0.66
C PHE A 159 2.39 10.63 0.29
N LEU A 160 2.77 10.65 1.57
CA LEU A 160 2.23 11.60 2.55
C LEU A 160 2.75 13.03 2.28
N GLU A 161 4.06 13.18 2.03
CA GLU A 161 4.68 14.47 1.70
C GLU A 161 4.10 15.09 0.42
N LYS A 162 3.89 14.26 -0.62
CA LYS A 162 3.23 14.67 -1.88
C LYS A 162 1.71 14.88 -1.75
N LYS A 163 1.13 14.67 -0.56
CA LYS A 163 -0.32 14.84 -0.27
C LYS A 163 -1.23 13.98 -1.17
N LEU A 164 -0.78 12.77 -1.52
CA LEU A 164 -1.53 11.85 -2.39
C LEU A 164 -2.45 10.89 -1.61
N ILE A 165 -2.45 10.97 -0.28
CA ILE A 165 -3.22 10.08 0.59
C ILE A 165 -4.55 10.70 0.99
N LYS A 166 -5.65 10.10 0.52
CA LYS A 166 -7.02 10.51 0.89
C LYS A 166 -7.47 10.00 2.26
N LYS A 167 -7.09 8.78 2.62
CA LYS A 167 -7.43 8.12 3.89
C LYS A 167 -6.34 7.13 4.27
N ILE A 168 -6.12 6.97 5.57
CA ILE A 168 -5.22 5.96 6.13
C ILE A 168 -6.06 4.92 6.86
N TYR A 169 -6.01 3.68 6.39
CA TYR A 169 -6.51 2.53 7.14
C TYR A 169 -5.37 2.04 8.06
N PHE A 170 -5.49 2.34 9.35
CA PHE A 170 -4.41 2.19 10.33
C PHE A 170 -4.78 1.17 11.41
N THR A 171 -4.15 0.00 11.39
CA THR A 171 -4.28 -1.00 12.46
C THR A 171 -3.31 -0.65 13.60
N ARG A 172 -3.82 -0.52 14.83
CA ARG A 172 -3.00 -0.32 16.03
C ARG A 172 -2.75 -1.66 16.70
N ILE A 173 -1.51 -2.16 16.64
CA ILE A 173 -1.08 -3.38 17.32
C ILE A 173 -0.64 -3.02 18.74
N ASN A 174 -1.46 -3.33 19.73
CA ASN A 174 -1.21 -2.95 21.14
C ASN A 174 -0.24 -3.88 21.87
N SER A 175 0.90 -4.14 21.24
CA SER A 175 2.05 -4.86 21.80
C SER A 175 3.32 -4.15 21.35
N THR A 176 4.39 -4.32 22.10
CA THR A 176 5.68 -3.66 21.84
C THR A 176 6.61 -4.64 21.14
N TYR A 177 7.37 -4.16 20.15
CA TYR A 177 8.38 -4.95 19.44
C TYR A 177 9.59 -4.07 19.08
N GLU A 178 10.74 -4.72 18.87
CA GLU A 178 11.90 -4.10 18.22
C GLU A 178 11.55 -3.69 16.79
N CYS A 179 11.89 -2.47 16.39
CA CYS A 179 11.62 -1.91 15.06
C CYS A 179 12.79 -1.04 14.58
N ASP A 180 13.10 -1.11 13.29
CA ASP A 180 14.10 -0.25 12.62
C ASP A 180 13.47 0.74 11.61
N VAL A 181 12.21 0.50 11.22
CA VAL A 181 11.45 1.39 10.34
C VAL A 181 10.11 1.78 10.95
N PHE A 182 9.74 3.04 10.74
CA PHE A 182 8.58 3.67 11.39
C PHE A 182 7.63 4.30 10.38
N PHE A 183 6.36 4.37 10.76
CA PHE A 183 5.37 5.14 10.03
C PHE A 183 5.59 6.65 10.31
N PRO A 184 5.53 7.53 9.29
CA PRO A 184 5.72 8.96 9.50
C PRO A 184 4.71 9.54 10.49
N GLU A 185 5.12 10.55 11.26
CA GLU A 185 4.21 11.24 12.16
C GLU A 185 3.07 11.91 11.37
N ILE A 186 1.83 11.63 11.76
CA ILE A 186 0.64 12.16 11.08
C ILE A 186 0.41 13.57 11.60
N ILE A 187 0.89 14.58 10.86
CA ILE A 187 0.60 15.98 11.15
C ILE A 187 -0.87 16.25 10.81
N LYS A 188 -1.70 16.48 11.83
CA LYS A 188 -3.06 17.02 11.63
C LYS A 188 -2.92 18.49 11.25
N LYS A 189 -3.46 18.86 10.09
CA LYS A 189 -3.77 20.26 9.76
C LYS A 189 -5.21 20.54 10.16
#